data_AF-U9UNL5-F1
#
_entry.id   AF-U9UNL5-F1
#
_cell.length_a   1.000
_cell.length_b   1.000
_cell.length_c   1.000
_cell.angle_alpha   90.00
_cell.angle_beta   90.00
_cell.angle_gamma   90.00
#
_symmetry.space_group_name_H-M   'P 1'
#
loop_
_entity.id
_entity.type
_entity.pdbx_description
1 polymer ?
#
loop_
_entity_poly.entity_id
_entity_poly.type
_entity_poly.pdbx_seq_one_letter_code
_entity_poly.pdbx_strand_id
1 'polypeptide(L)'
;MSAIPNQRPTADELYDIIYFLFYAYIGNFQNEEKFGYKGKEIKAIFDEANKEIPNISTSYEKIPDAIYTSREFTFSNLPKPVNSSIITSCLEVEEDNKDCQDSKLFDLEVPN
;
A
#
# COMPACT_ATOMS: atom_id res chain seq x y z
N MET A 1 -2.32 -2.88 -8.79
CA MET A 1 -3.45 -1.99 -9.15
C MET A 1 -3.21 -1.45 -10.55
N SER A 2 -4.19 -1.56 -11.47
CA SER A 2 -3.99 -1.03 -12.82
C SER A 2 -3.88 0.50 -12.79
N ALA A 3 -2.88 1.04 -13.47
CA ALA A 3 -2.73 2.48 -13.65
C ALA A 3 -3.90 3.05 -14.49
N ILE A 4 -4.49 2.22 -15.36
CA ILE A 4 -5.60 2.58 -16.23
C ILE A 4 -6.91 2.54 -15.44
N PRO A 5 -7.64 3.67 -15.29
CA PRO A 5 -8.78 3.76 -14.37
C PRO A 5 -9.92 2.77 -14.65
N ASN A 6 -10.26 2.53 -15.92
CA ASN A 6 -11.35 1.63 -16.31
C ASN A 6 -11.00 0.13 -16.19
N GLN A 7 -9.76 -0.20 -15.83
CA GLN A 7 -9.34 -1.57 -15.52
C GLN A 7 -9.24 -1.82 -14.02
N ARG A 8 -9.54 -0.82 -13.18
CA ARG A 8 -9.61 -1.02 -11.73
C ARG A 8 -10.96 -1.64 -11.38
N PRO A 9 -11.00 -2.56 -10.41
CA PRO A 9 -12.26 -2.97 -9.84
C PRO A 9 -12.97 -1.75 -9.22
N THR A 10 -14.28 -1.74 -9.31
CA THR A 10 -15.14 -0.85 -8.52
C THR A 10 -14.95 -1.13 -7.03
N ALA A 11 -15.42 -0.21 -6.18
CA ALA A 11 -15.35 -0.38 -4.73
C ALA A 11 -16.08 -1.65 -4.26
N ASP A 12 -17.24 -1.95 -4.87
CA ASP A 12 -18.05 -3.11 -4.53
C ASP A 12 -17.35 -4.41 -4.97
N GLU A 13 -16.79 -4.46 -6.19
CA GLU A 13 -16.02 -5.61 -6.66
C GLU A 13 -14.79 -5.87 -5.77
N LEU A 14 -14.10 -4.81 -5.35
CA LEU A 14 -12.97 -4.92 -4.43
C LEU A 14 -13.42 -5.45 -3.07
N TYR A 15 -14.54 -4.96 -2.55
CA TYR A 15 -15.13 -5.44 -1.29
C TYR A 15 -15.42 -6.94 -1.37
N ASP A 16 -16.07 -7.41 -2.42
CA ASP A 16 -16.42 -8.83 -2.60
C ASP A 16 -15.18 -9.73 -2.67
N ILE A 17 -14.12 -9.26 -3.36
CA ILE A 17 -12.84 -9.97 -3.43
C ILE A 17 -12.21 -10.09 -2.03
N ILE A 18 -12.08 -8.98 -1.31
CA ILE A 18 -11.47 -8.95 0.02
C ILE A 18 -12.29 -9.79 1.01
N TYR A 19 -13.62 -9.68 0.96
CA TYR A 19 -14.53 -10.47 1.78
C TYR A 19 -14.31 -11.97 1.52
N PHE A 20 -14.34 -12.41 0.27
CA PHE A 20 -14.13 -13.82 -0.06
C PHE A 20 -12.76 -14.32 0.41
N LEU A 21 -11.69 -13.57 0.18
CA LEU A 21 -10.34 -13.92 0.62
C LEU A 21 -10.26 -14.08 2.15
N PHE A 22 -10.81 -13.13 2.90
CA PHE A 22 -10.79 -13.17 4.37
C PHE A 22 -11.53 -14.39 4.93
N TYR A 23 -12.75 -14.64 4.44
CA TYR A 23 -13.56 -15.75 4.91
C TYR A 23 -12.98 -17.11 4.48
N ALA A 24 -12.40 -17.20 3.27
CA ALA A 24 -11.68 -18.38 2.80
C ALA A 24 -10.46 -18.68 3.69
N TYR A 25 -9.69 -17.65 4.07
CA TYR A 25 -8.54 -17.80 4.95
C TYR A 25 -8.92 -18.37 6.33
N ILE A 26 -9.98 -17.86 6.96
CA ILE A 26 -10.45 -18.36 8.27
C ILE A 26 -11.16 -19.72 8.19
N GLY A 27 -11.21 -20.37 7.03
CA GLY A 27 -11.75 -21.71 6.86
C GLY A 27 -13.21 -21.80 6.41
N ASN A 28 -13.86 -20.68 6.09
CA ASN A 28 -15.17 -20.70 5.43
C ASN A 28 -15.00 -20.93 3.91
N PHE A 29 -16.08 -21.16 3.18
CA PHE A 29 -16.09 -21.19 1.71
C PHE A 29 -15.09 -22.17 1.04
N GLN A 30 -14.62 -23.20 1.75
CA GLN A 30 -13.53 -24.07 1.28
C GLN A 30 -13.85 -24.81 -0.03
N ASN A 31 -15.13 -25.09 -0.27
CA ASN A 31 -15.64 -25.72 -1.48
C ASN A 31 -16.20 -24.73 -2.50
N GLU A 32 -16.33 -23.45 -2.14
CA GLU A 32 -16.78 -22.41 -3.07
C GLU A 32 -15.63 -21.96 -3.96
N GLU A 33 -15.97 -21.67 -5.21
CA GLU A 33 -15.05 -21.15 -6.22
C GLU A 33 -15.55 -19.77 -6.65
N LYS A 34 -14.74 -18.74 -6.40
CA LYS A 34 -15.00 -17.36 -6.82
C LYS A 34 -13.69 -16.74 -7.30
N PHE A 35 -13.79 -15.83 -8.26
CA PHE A 35 -12.63 -15.12 -8.82
C PHE A 35 -11.52 -16.04 -9.37
N GLY A 36 -11.87 -17.28 -9.77
CA GLY A 36 -10.93 -18.28 -10.28
C GLY A 36 -10.16 -19.06 -9.21
N TYR A 37 -10.52 -18.94 -7.93
CA TYR A 37 -9.89 -19.65 -6.83
C TYR A 37 -10.91 -20.36 -5.94
N LYS A 38 -10.56 -21.56 -5.47
CA LYS A 38 -11.31 -22.24 -4.41
C LYS A 38 -10.88 -21.74 -3.04
N GLY A 39 -11.82 -21.66 -2.09
CA GLY A 39 -11.49 -21.20 -0.74
C GLY A 39 -10.37 -22.00 -0.06
N LYS A 40 -10.31 -23.31 -0.32
CA LYS A 40 -9.22 -24.18 0.17
C LYS A 40 -7.85 -23.87 -0.43
N GLU A 41 -7.79 -23.41 -1.67
CA GLU A 41 -6.54 -23.02 -2.33
C GLU A 41 -6.01 -21.73 -1.73
N ILE A 42 -6.90 -20.75 -1.49
CA ILE A 42 -6.57 -19.51 -0.79
C ILE A 42 -5.99 -19.81 0.59
N LYS A 43 -6.68 -20.64 1.38
CA LYS A 43 -6.19 -21.01 2.71
C LYS A 43 -4.80 -21.65 2.66
N ALA A 44 -4.57 -22.57 1.72
CA ALA A 44 -3.27 -23.21 1.54
C ALA A 44 -2.15 -22.22 1.17
N ILE A 45 -2.44 -21.23 0.30
CA ILE A 45 -1.47 -20.18 -0.08
C ILE A 45 -1.06 -19.36 1.15
N PHE A 46 -2.02 -18.92 1.97
CA PHE A 46 -1.72 -18.16 3.18
C PHE A 46 -1.00 -19.00 4.25
N ASP A 47 -1.38 -20.27 4.42
CA ASP A 47 -0.70 -21.18 5.35
C ASP A 47 0.76 -21.42 4.93
N GLU A 48 1.07 -21.49 3.63
CA GLU A 48 2.44 -21.61 3.13
C GLU A 48 3.24 -20.32 3.33
N ALA A 49 2.68 -19.17 2.96
CA ALA A 49 3.32 -17.87 3.18
C ALA A 49 3.63 -17.63 4.68
N ASN A 50 2.73 -18.03 5.58
CA ASN A 50 2.95 -17.91 7.03
C ASN A 50 4.11 -18.76 7.55
N LYS A 51 4.49 -19.85 6.88
CA LYS A 51 5.69 -20.64 7.21
C LYS A 51 6.98 -19.99 6.73
N GLU A 52 6.92 -19.17 5.69
CA GLU A 52 8.07 -18.44 5.15
C GLU A 52 8.36 -17.14 5.92
N ILE A 53 7.35 -16.49 6.51
CA ILE A 53 7.52 -15.26 7.31
C ILE A 53 8.57 -15.41 8.44
N PRO A 54 8.67 -16.52 9.18
CA PRO A 54 9.75 -16.70 10.16
C PRO A 54 11.17 -16.71 9.57
N ASN A 55 11.32 -16.95 8.25
CA ASN A 55 12.61 -17.03 7.56
C ASN A 55 13.06 -15.68 6.95
N ILE A 56 12.23 -14.64 6.98
CA ILE A 56 12.71 -13.31 6.57
C ILE A 56 13.67 -12.78 7.65
N SER A 57 14.91 -12.53 7.24
CA SER A 57 15.89 -11.96 8.15
C SER A 57 15.38 -10.60 8.63
N THR A 58 15.18 -10.45 9.94
CA THR A 58 14.88 -9.16 10.57
C THR A 58 16.09 -8.22 10.57
N SER A 59 17.24 -8.67 10.04
CA SER A 59 18.41 -7.82 9.83
C SER A 59 18.14 -6.85 8.68
N TYR A 60 17.84 -5.61 9.01
CA TYR A 60 18.01 -4.50 8.08
C TYR A 60 19.50 -4.12 8.06
N GLU A 61 20.13 -4.22 6.90
CA GLU A 61 21.48 -3.70 6.70
C GLU A 61 21.35 -2.23 6.27
N LYS A 62 21.84 -1.31 7.10
CA LYS A 62 22.01 0.08 6.68
C LYS A 62 23.15 0.09 5.66
N ILE A 63 22.83 0.27 4.38
CA ILE A 63 23.84 0.50 3.35
C ILE A 63 24.32 1.95 3.54
N PRO A 64 25.55 2.20 4.04
CA PRO A 64 26.01 3.54 4.38
C PRO A 64 26.08 4.46 3.16
N ASP A 65 26.34 3.86 2.00
CA ASP A 65 26.41 4.54 0.70
C ASP A 65 25.08 4.53 -0.07
N ALA A 66 23.99 4.05 0.53
CA ALA A 66 22.69 4.15 -0.10
C ALA A 66 22.30 5.62 -0.19
N ILE A 67 22.34 6.16 -1.41
CA ILE A 67 21.68 7.41 -1.74
C ILE A 67 20.18 7.16 -1.62
N TYR A 68 19.62 7.45 -0.44
CA TYR A 68 18.18 7.50 -0.25
C TYR A 68 17.62 8.51 -1.26
N THR A 69 16.85 8.02 -2.23
CA THR A 69 16.15 8.86 -3.21
C THR A 69 15.01 9.66 -2.59
N SER A 70 14.95 9.76 -1.26
CA SER A 70 14.29 10.85 -0.53
C SER A 70 14.99 12.20 -0.75
N ARG A 71 15.56 12.41 -1.95
CA ARG A 71 15.72 13.73 -2.52
C ARG A 71 14.32 14.34 -2.50
N GLU A 72 14.21 15.53 -1.92
CA GLU A 72 13.01 16.35 -1.89
C GLU A 72 12.15 16.08 -3.13
N PHE A 73 11.03 15.38 -2.94
CA PHE A 73 10.16 14.95 -4.02
C PHE A 73 9.53 16.20 -4.63
N THR A 74 10.22 16.80 -5.59
CA THR A 74 9.68 17.91 -6.36
C THR A 74 8.75 17.30 -7.40
N PHE A 75 7.45 17.36 -7.10
CA PHE A 75 6.38 16.91 -8.01
C PHE A 75 6.26 17.77 -9.29
N SER A 76 7.17 18.74 -9.48
CA SER A 76 7.18 19.68 -10.60
C SER A 76 7.27 18.99 -11.97
N ASN A 77 7.81 17.77 -12.02
CA ASN A 77 7.98 17.01 -13.26
C ASN A 77 6.89 15.95 -13.49
N LEU A 78 5.92 15.81 -12.58
CA LEU A 78 4.81 14.87 -12.79
C LEU A 78 3.68 15.50 -13.60
N PRO A 79 3.03 14.73 -14.50
CA PRO A 79 1.83 15.21 -15.18
C PRO A 79 0.73 15.51 -14.16
N LYS A 80 -0.07 16.55 -14.42
CA LYS A 80 -1.17 16.94 -13.53
C LYS A 80 -2.10 15.74 -13.30
N PRO A 81 -2.45 15.44 -12.04
CA PRO A 81 -3.35 14.34 -11.75
C PRO A 81 -4.72 14.60 -12.41
N VAL A 82 -5.30 13.58 -13.01
CA VAL A 82 -6.54 13.67 -13.80
C VAL A 82 -7.73 14.15 -12.94
N ASN A 83 -7.66 13.95 -11.62
CA ASN A 83 -8.60 14.39 -10.60
C ASN A 83 -8.17 15.69 -9.88
N SER A 84 -7.29 16.50 -10.48
CA SER A 84 -6.74 17.72 -9.87
C SER A 84 -7.79 18.64 -9.22
N SER A 85 -8.98 18.80 -9.81
CA SER A 85 -10.04 19.63 -9.24
C SER A 85 -10.58 19.14 -7.90
N ILE A 86 -10.54 17.83 -7.63
CA ILE A 86 -10.97 17.23 -6.36
C ILE A 86 -9.85 17.34 -5.32
N ILE A 87 -8.60 17.19 -5.75
CA ILE A 87 -7.43 17.26 -4.86
C ILE A 87 -7.23 18.69 -4.33
N THR A 88 -7.45 19.72 -5.14
CA THR A 88 -7.36 21.13 -4.69
C THR A 88 -8.26 21.40 -3.49
N SER A 89 -9.52 20.92 -3.51
CA SER A 89 -10.42 21.08 -2.37
C SER A 89 -10.01 20.31 -1.12
N CYS A 90 -9.20 19.25 -1.23
CA CYS A 90 -8.71 18.51 -0.05
C CYS A 90 -7.48 19.20 0.56
N LEU A 91 -6.61 19.80 -0.26
CA LEU A 91 -5.41 20.49 0.20
C LEU A 91 -5.70 21.86 0.82
N GLU A 92 -6.73 22.58 0.33
CA GLU A 92 -7.17 23.84 0.93
C GLU A 92 -7.72 23.67 2.36
N VAL A 93 -8.13 22.46 2.74
CA VAL A 93 -8.60 22.13 4.11
C VAL A 93 -7.43 21.90 5.07
N GLU A 94 -6.22 21.62 4.56
CA GLU A 94 -5.04 21.35 5.40
C GLU A 94 -4.23 22.60 5.80
N GLU A 95 -4.47 23.77 5.20
CA GLU A 95 -3.76 25.01 5.60
C GLU A 95 -4.02 25.41 7.07
N ASP A 96 -5.09 24.91 7.68
CA ASP A 96 -5.40 25.15 9.11
C ASP A 96 -4.78 24.11 10.06
N ASN A 97 -4.17 23.03 9.56
CA ASN A 97 -3.56 21.99 10.40
C ASN A 97 -2.03 22.10 10.43
N LYS A 98 -1.54 23.11 11.17
CA LYS A 98 -0.11 23.36 11.43
C LYS A 98 0.63 22.24 12.18
N ASP A 99 -0.03 21.13 12.53
CA ASP A 99 0.53 20.07 13.38
C ASP A 99 1.05 18.84 12.62
N CYS A 100 0.95 18.79 11.29
CA CYS A 100 1.64 17.74 10.52
C CYS A 100 3.08 18.15 10.18
N GLN A 101 3.85 18.54 11.20
CA GLN A 101 5.30 18.54 11.11
C GLN A 101 5.76 17.13 11.48
N ASP A 102 6.21 16.38 10.46
CA ASP A 102 6.82 15.06 10.63
C ASP A 102 8.11 15.23 11.44
N SER A 103 7.97 15.16 12.77
CA SER A 103 8.88 15.68 13.79
C SER A 103 10.16 14.85 13.95
N LYS A 104 10.45 13.97 12.99
CA LYS A 104 11.61 13.06 12.97
C LYS A 104 12.67 13.42 11.94
N LEU A 105 12.51 14.52 11.20
CA LEU A 105 13.48 14.95 10.18
C LEU A 105 14.68 15.75 10.75
N PHE A 106 14.63 16.16 12.02
CA PHE A 106 15.69 16.94 12.67
C PHE A 106 17.00 16.16 12.89
N ASP A 107 16.97 14.83 12.93
CA ASP A 107 18.18 14.02 13.18
C ASP A 107 19.02 13.76 11.91
N LEU A 108 18.66 14.36 10.77
CA LEU A 108 19.37 14.20 9.49
C LEU A 108 20.29 15.39 9.14
N GLU A 109 20.37 16.40 9.99
CA GLU A 109 21.25 17.56 9.74
C GLU A 109 22.72 17.17 10.04
N VAL A 110 23.50 17.01 8.97
CA VAL A 110 24.95 16.76 9.07
C VAL A 110 25.62 18.10 9.42
N PRO A 111 26.38 18.20 10.54
CA PRO A 111 27.03 19.45 10.92
C PRO A 111 28.16 19.81 9.94
N ASN A 112 28.27 21.12 9.64
CA ASN A 112 29.36 21.71 8.86
C ASN A 112 30.71 21.65 9.59
#